data_AF-A0A6G0WHJ8-F1
#
_entry.id   AF-A0A6G0WHJ8-F1
#
_cell.length_a   1.000
_cell.length_b   1.000
_cell.length_c   1.000
_cell.angle_alpha   90.00
_cell.angle_beta   90.00
_cell.angle_gamma   90.00
#
_symmetry.space_group_name_H-M   'P 1'
#
loop_
_entity.id
_entity.type
_entity.pdbx_description
1 polymer ?
#
loop_
_entity_poly.entity_id
_entity_poly.type
_entity_poly.pdbx_seq_one_letter_code
_entity_poly.pdbx_strand_id
1 'polypeptide(L)'
;MELCDDPQDVQLVLSALFADVVQNALAIGTRPHACDVEHWSLIQGKSLVRQSSAFAFENATPECVLIDAGILTTPLGPGFSLVREILGPFGTISMWRIPVPSTLLKLYQSATQLFLTLLSSQAATQDDFSKIYSPFSMQPTMSSWSVASKRGGNILCDLETTATIVQDSPGISFGSTGACRNGLVEILSGDMSSLVKAALIIDAMNVTAASQLEKLSPSITATMLSQAKVFVVKNVPPMQQEQMRGLARAAKNHILDVVNVSMVQFLAHGTNNSAYILSVVNVFNPSEADFEVYAWLFLFQWVEGLREVVSFEGDTDKLTAISTA
;
A
#
# COMPACT_ATOMS: atom_id res chain seq x y z
N MET A 1 20.50 -19.21 -13.17
CA MET A 1 20.50 -17.74 -13.11
C MET A 1 20.32 -17.42 -11.65
N GLU A 2 21.46 -17.27 -10.96
CA GLU A 2 21.54 -17.23 -9.49
C GLU A 2 20.87 -15.98 -8.93
N LEU A 3 19.97 -16.22 -7.98
CA LEU A 3 19.36 -15.23 -7.09
C LEU A 3 20.42 -14.83 -6.04
N CYS A 4 20.79 -13.56 -6.02
CA CYS A 4 21.38 -12.94 -4.84
C CYS A 4 20.25 -12.25 -4.07
N ASP A 5 19.67 -12.95 -3.09
CA ASP A 5 18.90 -12.33 -2.01
C ASP A 5 19.88 -12.05 -0.87
N ASP A 6 20.40 -10.83 -0.82
CA ASP A 6 21.04 -10.27 0.38
C ASP A 6 19.98 -9.47 1.17
N PRO A 7 19.66 -9.83 2.43
CA PRO A 7 18.66 -9.12 3.23
C PRO A 7 19.04 -7.68 3.64
N GLN A 8 20.20 -7.16 3.23
CA GLN A 8 20.70 -5.85 3.65
C GLN A 8 20.38 -4.67 2.71
N ASP A 9 19.84 -4.91 1.51
CA ASP A 9 19.66 -3.85 0.48
C ASP A 9 18.32 -3.09 0.54
N VAL A 10 17.54 -3.23 1.61
CA VAL A 10 16.19 -2.63 1.68
C VAL A 10 16.11 -1.47 2.67
N GLN A 11 16.95 -0.46 2.46
CA GLN A 11 17.02 0.71 3.35
C GLN A 11 17.15 2.05 2.61
N LEU A 12 16.36 2.31 1.58
CA LEU A 12 16.36 3.62 0.91
C LEU A 12 14.96 3.84 0.34
N VAL A 13 14.14 4.77 0.85
CA VAL A 13 14.07 6.12 0.28
C VAL A 13 13.93 7.24 1.34
N LEU A 14 13.25 7.04 2.48
CA LEU A 14 13.13 8.09 3.51
C LEU A 14 14.35 8.21 4.43
N SER A 15 14.99 7.08 4.77
CA SER A 15 16.28 7.08 5.47
C SER A 15 17.39 7.70 4.61
N ALA A 16 17.32 7.55 3.29
CA ALA A 16 18.29 8.11 2.34
C ALA A 16 18.13 9.61 2.20
N LEU A 17 16.90 10.11 2.02
CA LEU A 17 16.63 11.54 2.00
C LEU A 17 17.02 12.18 3.33
N PHE A 18 16.71 11.57 4.47
CA PHE A 18 17.19 12.07 5.76
C PHE A 18 18.73 12.01 5.88
N ALA A 19 19.37 10.92 5.47
CA ALA A 19 20.83 10.78 5.54
C ALA A 19 21.57 11.77 4.64
N ASP A 20 21.12 11.97 3.40
CA ASP A 20 21.70 12.94 2.46
C ASP A 20 21.51 14.37 2.96
N VAL A 21 20.36 14.66 3.55
CA VAL A 21 20.06 15.97 4.12
C VAL A 21 20.89 16.22 5.36
N VAL A 22 21.02 15.23 6.24
CA VAL A 22 21.88 15.33 7.42
C VAL A 22 23.35 15.49 7.01
N GLN A 23 23.82 14.76 6.00
CA GLN A 23 25.18 14.94 5.47
C GLN A 23 25.41 16.34 4.88
N ASN A 24 24.45 16.85 4.10
CA ASN A 24 24.52 18.21 3.55
C ASN A 24 24.45 19.27 4.66
N ALA A 25 23.57 19.09 5.64
CA ALA A 25 23.42 19.96 6.81
C ALA A 25 24.70 20.04 7.66
N LEU A 26 25.47 18.94 7.76
CA LEU A 26 26.77 18.93 8.40
C LEU A 26 27.85 19.68 7.60
N ALA A 27 27.74 19.70 6.26
CA ALA A 27 28.79 20.09 5.33
C ALA A 27 28.71 21.55 4.83
N ILE A 28 27.62 22.28 5.08
CA ILE A 28 27.53 23.69 4.64
C ILE A 28 28.70 24.47 5.27
N GLY A 29 29.54 25.05 4.41
CA GLY A 29 30.82 25.65 4.76
C GLY A 29 31.71 25.86 3.52
N THR A 30 31.44 26.96 2.80
CA THR A 30 32.18 27.55 1.65
C THR A 30 32.08 26.86 0.27
N ARG A 31 31.29 27.44 -0.63
CA ARG A 31 31.69 27.58 -2.05
C ARG A 31 31.93 29.07 -2.31
N PRO A 32 33.07 29.47 -2.90
CA PRO A 32 33.24 30.84 -3.33
C PRO A 32 32.55 30.98 -4.69
N HIS A 33 31.47 31.76 -4.77
CA HIS A 33 31.26 32.81 -5.79
C HIS A 33 29.81 33.33 -5.77
N ALA A 34 29.70 34.57 -5.28
CA ALA A 34 28.69 35.60 -5.58
C ALA A 34 27.21 35.31 -5.21
N CYS A 35 26.77 36.05 -4.18
CA CYS A 35 25.39 36.20 -3.68
C CYS A 35 24.85 35.06 -2.82
N ASP A 36 25.63 34.57 -1.86
CA ASP A 36 25.15 33.60 -0.86
C ASP A 36 24.53 34.32 0.34
N VAL A 37 23.24 34.06 0.56
CA VAL A 37 22.61 34.22 1.88
C VAL A 37 23.22 33.11 2.75
N GLU A 38 23.87 33.46 3.86
CA GLU A 38 24.43 32.48 4.80
C GLU A 38 23.29 31.68 5.45
N HIS A 39 22.91 30.54 4.86
CA HIS A 39 22.03 29.57 5.50
C HIS A 39 22.90 28.62 6.32
N TRP A 40 23.19 28.98 7.58
CA TRP A 40 23.77 28.04 8.53
C TRP A 40 22.73 26.96 8.83
N SER A 41 23.06 25.69 8.58
CA SER A 41 22.19 24.61 9.04
C SER A 41 22.25 24.50 10.56
N LEU A 42 21.11 24.19 11.20
CA LEU A 42 21.00 23.97 12.65
C LEU A 42 22.06 23.00 13.24
N ILE A 43 22.56 22.06 12.44
CA ILE A 43 23.52 21.05 12.87
C ILE A 43 24.91 21.17 12.22
N GLN A 44 25.22 22.31 11.61
CA GLN A 44 26.50 22.56 10.96
C GLN A 44 27.68 22.35 11.93
N GLY A 45 28.70 21.59 11.50
CA GLY A 45 29.90 21.32 12.30
C GLY A 45 29.68 20.46 13.55
N LYS A 46 28.50 19.83 13.70
CA LYS A 46 28.19 18.92 14.81
C LYS A 46 28.59 17.47 14.48
N SER A 47 28.48 16.58 15.46
CA SER A 47 28.76 15.16 15.32
C SER A 47 27.46 14.33 15.30
N LEU A 48 27.38 13.31 14.46
CA LEU A 48 26.29 12.32 14.52
C LEU A 48 26.53 11.20 15.55
N VAL A 49 27.71 11.20 16.20
CA VAL A 49 28.03 10.21 17.22
C VAL A 49 27.33 10.63 18.51
N ARG A 50 26.37 9.82 18.99
CA ARG A 50 25.55 10.12 20.18
C ARG A 50 26.36 10.44 21.45
N GLN A 51 27.57 9.89 21.57
CA GLN A 51 28.45 10.09 22.72
C GLN A 51 29.39 11.31 22.59
N SER A 52 29.37 12.01 21.46
CA SER A 52 30.17 13.21 21.27
C SER A 52 29.61 14.36 22.11
N SER A 53 30.49 15.16 22.73
CA SER A 53 30.11 16.42 23.39
C SER A 53 29.62 17.51 22.42
N ALA A 54 29.64 17.22 21.11
CA ALA A 54 29.13 18.07 20.06
C ALA A 54 28.02 17.35 19.25
N PHE A 55 27.23 16.47 19.88
CA PHE A 55 26.18 15.72 19.20
C PHE A 55 25.14 16.65 18.55
N ALA A 56 24.81 16.39 17.29
CA ALA A 56 23.97 17.23 16.43
C ALA A 56 22.56 17.44 16.98
N PHE A 57 21.98 16.41 17.59
CA PHE A 57 20.59 16.42 18.02
C PHE A 57 20.43 16.59 19.56
N GLU A 58 21.41 17.21 20.22
CA GLU A 58 21.32 17.52 21.65
C GLU A 58 20.27 18.61 21.93
N ASN A 59 20.19 19.63 21.06
CA ASN A 59 19.25 20.76 21.17
C ASN A 59 18.37 20.95 19.91
N ALA A 60 18.45 20.03 18.94
CA ALA A 60 17.67 20.07 17.71
C ALA A 60 17.03 18.70 17.46
N THR A 61 15.84 18.67 16.88
CA THR A 61 15.20 17.42 16.45
C THR A 61 15.45 17.18 14.96
N PRO A 62 15.43 15.91 14.50
CA PRO A 62 15.40 15.57 13.08
C PRO A 62 14.38 16.39 12.28
N GLU A 63 13.16 16.54 12.80
CA GLU A 63 12.09 17.30 12.17
C GLU A 63 12.44 18.78 11.99
N CYS A 64 13.04 19.42 13.00
CA CYS A 64 13.49 20.81 12.90
C CYS A 64 14.59 20.99 11.85
N VAL A 65 15.51 20.03 11.73
CA VAL A 65 16.55 20.05 10.69
C VAL A 65 15.95 19.91 9.29
N LEU A 66 14.91 19.07 9.12
CA LEU A 66 14.19 18.95 7.86
C LEU A 66 13.43 20.23 7.47
N ILE A 67 12.88 20.95 8.46
CA ILE A 67 12.23 22.25 8.25
C ILE A 67 13.27 23.32 7.86
N ASP A 68 14.39 23.38 8.60
CA ASP A 68 15.49 24.33 8.34
C ASP A 68 16.11 24.12 6.94
N ALA A 69 16.22 22.85 6.52
CA ALA A 69 16.66 22.49 5.17
C ALA A 69 15.63 22.77 4.06
N GLY A 70 14.44 23.27 4.41
CA GLY A 70 13.37 23.59 3.44
C GLY A 70 12.69 22.38 2.82
N ILE A 71 12.84 21.19 3.41
CA ILE A 71 12.22 19.93 2.92
C ILE A 71 10.82 19.80 3.47
N LEU A 72 10.64 20.14 4.75
CA LEU A 72 9.34 20.24 5.37
C LEU A 72 8.93 21.71 5.47
N THR A 73 7.66 21.97 5.17
CA THR A 73 7.07 23.27 5.39
C THR A 73 6.60 23.39 6.84
N THR A 74 6.65 24.61 7.39
CA THR A 74 6.06 24.92 8.69
C THR A 74 5.06 26.09 8.54
N PRO A 75 3.81 25.95 9.01
CA PRO A 75 3.21 24.72 9.57
C PRO A 75 3.13 23.60 8.52
N LEU A 76 3.15 22.34 8.99
CA LEU A 76 2.89 21.17 8.13
C LEU A 76 1.50 21.31 7.51
N GLY A 77 1.34 20.86 6.27
CA GLY A 77 0.01 20.74 5.69
C GLY A 77 -0.80 19.62 6.35
N PRO A 78 -2.09 19.50 5.99
CA PRO A 78 -3.02 18.65 6.72
C PRO A 78 -2.69 17.15 6.60
N GLY A 79 -2.12 16.70 5.48
CA GLY A 79 -1.75 15.29 5.30
C GLY A 79 -0.60 14.90 6.21
N PHE A 80 0.49 15.67 6.16
CA PHE A 80 1.64 15.45 7.03
C PHE A 80 1.33 15.69 8.51
N SER A 81 0.42 16.60 8.84
CA SER A 81 -0.05 16.75 10.22
C SER A 81 -0.69 15.47 10.75
N LEU A 82 -1.54 14.81 9.94
CA LEU A 82 -2.19 13.54 10.30
C LEU A 82 -1.19 12.38 10.38
N VAL A 83 -0.23 12.31 9.45
CA VAL A 83 0.83 11.29 9.49
C VAL A 83 1.68 11.44 10.75
N ARG A 84 2.06 12.67 11.09
CA ARG A 84 2.81 13.00 12.30
C ARG A 84 2.04 12.67 13.59
N GLU A 85 0.72 12.81 13.58
CA GLU A 85 -0.12 12.41 14.72
C GLU A 85 -0.07 10.91 14.99
N ILE A 86 -0.06 10.09 13.93
CA ILE A 86 -0.04 8.62 14.03
C ILE A 86 1.37 8.09 14.31
N LEU A 87 2.37 8.55 13.55
CA LEU A 87 3.71 7.97 13.57
C LEU A 87 4.69 8.76 14.44
N GLY A 88 4.41 10.03 14.74
CA GLY A 88 5.33 10.93 15.41
C GLY A 88 6.12 11.81 14.43
N PRO A 89 7.11 12.57 14.94
CA PRO A 89 7.85 13.57 14.17
C PRO A 89 8.54 13.02 12.91
N PHE A 90 8.57 13.80 11.84
CA PHE A 90 9.33 13.41 10.65
C PHE A 90 10.84 13.39 10.93
N GLY A 91 11.55 12.46 10.28
CA GLY A 91 12.97 12.21 10.53
C GLY A 91 13.25 11.21 11.65
N THR A 92 12.23 10.74 12.39
CA THR A 92 12.33 9.57 13.28
C THR A 92 11.62 8.34 12.74
N ILE A 93 10.76 8.51 11.72
CA ILE A 93 10.02 7.42 11.07
C ILE A 93 10.96 6.58 10.20
N SER A 94 11.10 5.30 10.57
CA SER A 94 11.81 4.28 9.80
C SER A 94 10.86 3.54 8.86
N MET A 95 11.36 3.10 7.70
CA MET A 95 10.60 2.28 6.76
C MET A 95 11.25 0.91 6.60
N TRP A 96 10.45 -0.14 6.70
CA TRP A 96 10.88 -1.52 6.53
C TRP A 96 10.02 -2.22 5.50
N ARG A 97 10.61 -2.69 4.41
CA ARG A 97 9.88 -3.56 3.49
C ARG A 97 9.62 -4.89 4.17
N ILE A 98 8.38 -5.33 4.15
CA ILE A 98 7.98 -6.62 4.68
C ILE A 98 8.09 -7.66 3.57
N PRO A 99 8.78 -8.80 3.81
CA PRO A 99 8.78 -9.91 2.85
C PRO A 99 7.42 -10.60 2.82
N VAL A 100 7.07 -11.17 1.67
CA VAL A 100 5.84 -11.95 1.51
C VAL A 100 5.84 -13.13 2.51
N PRO A 101 4.84 -13.26 3.40
CA PRO A 101 4.78 -14.35 4.35
C PRO A 101 4.71 -15.71 3.65
N SER A 102 5.40 -16.71 4.22
CA SER A 102 5.44 -18.06 3.68
C SER A 102 4.05 -18.71 3.56
N THR A 103 3.10 -18.32 4.43
CA THR A 103 1.71 -18.75 4.38
C THR A 103 1.00 -18.24 3.13
N LEU A 104 1.18 -16.96 2.78
CA LEU A 104 0.62 -16.33 1.58
C LEU A 104 1.28 -16.89 0.31
N LEU A 105 2.61 -17.04 0.32
CA LEU A 105 3.34 -17.61 -0.80
C LEU A 105 2.88 -19.05 -1.10
N LYS A 106 2.75 -19.89 -0.06
CA LYS A 106 2.26 -21.27 -0.19
C LYS A 106 0.84 -21.34 -0.75
N LEU A 107 -0.04 -20.44 -0.31
CA LEU A 107 -1.40 -20.33 -0.85
C LEU A 107 -1.37 -20.02 -2.35
N TYR A 108 -0.65 -18.96 -2.74
CA TYR A 108 -0.59 -18.52 -4.14
C TYR A 108 0.02 -19.59 -5.05
N GLN A 109 1.11 -20.23 -4.62
CA GLN A 109 1.74 -21.34 -5.35
C GLN A 109 0.79 -22.53 -5.51
N SER A 110 0.09 -22.92 -4.44
CA SER A 110 -0.84 -24.06 -4.49
C SER A 110 -2.05 -23.77 -5.38
N ALA A 111 -2.63 -22.57 -5.28
CA ALA A 111 -3.74 -22.14 -6.13
C ALA A 111 -3.32 -22.06 -7.60
N THR A 112 -2.13 -21.53 -7.89
CA THR A 112 -1.57 -21.47 -9.24
C THR A 112 -1.31 -22.86 -9.81
N GLN A 113 -0.69 -23.76 -9.03
CA GLN A 113 -0.43 -25.14 -9.45
C GLN A 113 -1.74 -25.87 -9.75
N LEU A 114 -2.75 -25.74 -8.89
CA LEU A 114 -4.05 -26.35 -9.10
C LEU A 114 -4.72 -25.82 -10.37
N PHE A 115 -4.75 -24.50 -10.55
CA PHE A 115 -5.33 -23.86 -11.73
C PHE A 115 -4.67 -24.33 -13.02
N LEU A 116 -3.34 -24.35 -13.09
CA LEU A 116 -2.60 -24.83 -14.26
C LEU A 116 -2.80 -26.35 -14.51
N THR A 117 -2.85 -27.14 -13.44
CA THR A 117 -3.12 -28.58 -13.54
C THR A 117 -4.51 -28.84 -14.14
N LEU A 118 -5.53 -28.09 -13.73
CA LEU A 118 -6.89 -28.21 -14.27
C LEU A 118 -6.92 -27.85 -15.76
N LEU A 119 -6.29 -26.74 -16.15
CA LEU A 119 -6.23 -26.32 -17.56
C LEU A 119 -5.46 -27.30 -18.46
N SER A 120 -4.40 -27.93 -17.93
CA SER A 120 -3.57 -28.86 -18.70
C SER A 120 -4.12 -30.29 -18.78
N SER A 121 -4.95 -30.70 -17.81
CA SER A 121 -5.44 -32.08 -17.72
C SER A 121 -6.82 -32.31 -18.34
N GLN A 122 -7.63 -31.26 -18.52
CA GLN A 122 -9.02 -31.38 -18.96
C GLN A 122 -9.34 -30.38 -20.07
N ALA A 123 -9.54 -30.87 -21.29
CA ALA A 123 -9.92 -30.04 -22.44
C ALA A 123 -11.23 -29.27 -22.21
N ALA A 124 -12.19 -29.86 -21.49
CA ALA A 124 -13.44 -29.19 -21.14
C ALA A 124 -13.22 -27.98 -20.22
N THR A 125 -12.32 -28.08 -19.23
CA THR A 125 -11.98 -26.97 -18.34
C THR A 125 -11.22 -25.87 -19.08
N GLN A 126 -10.34 -26.23 -20.02
CA GLN A 126 -9.67 -25.28 -20.89
C GLN A 126 -10.66 -24.51 -21.78
N ASP A 127 -11.59 -25.22 -22.41
CA ASP A 127 -12.65 -24.62 -23.24
C ASP A 127 -13.56 -23.70 -22.41
N ASP A 128 -13.98 -24.13 -21.22
CA ASP A 128 -14.72 -23.29 -20.28
C ASP A 128 -13.97 -22.01 -19.90
N PHE A 129 -12.67 -22.10 -19.60
CA PHE A 129 -11.87 -20.94 -19.20
C PHE A 129 -11.68 -19.96 -20.36
N SER A 130 -11.43 -20.47 -21.57
CA SER A 130 -11.22 -19.63 -22.76
C SER A 130 -12.42 -18.73 -23.08
N LYS A 131 -13.64 -19.16 -22.73
CA LYS A 131 -14.88 -18.39 -22.93
C LYS A 131 -15.04 -17.22 -21.97
N ILE A 132 -14.37 -17.26 -20.83
CA ILE A 132 -14.48 -16.22 -19.78
C ILE A 132 -13.18 -15.42 -19.63
N TYR A 133 -12.11 -15.78 -20.31
CA TYR A 133 -10.84 -15.08 -20.23
C TYR A 133 -11.00 -13.62 -20.67
N SER A 134 -10.69 -12.71 -19.76
CA SER A 134 -10.65 -11.27 -20.01
C SER A 134 -9.65 -10.63 -19.06
N PRO A 135 -8.86 -9.63 -19.52
CA PRO A 135 -8.19 -8.71 -18.61
C PRO A 135 -9.24 -7.86 -17.89
N PHE A 136 -8.85 -7.27 -16.76
CA PHE A 136 -9.65 -6.28 -16.04
C PHE A 136 -8.80 -5.13 -15.53
N SER A 137 -9.50 -4.04 -15.27
CA SER A 137 -9.03 -2.88 -14.51
C SER A 137 -10.19 -2.46 -13.61
N MET A 138 -9.94 -2.38 -12.31
CA MET A 138 -10.95 -2.10 -11.29
C MET A 138 -10.46 -0.99 -10.38
N GLN A 139 -11.40 -0.23 -9.81
CA GLN A 139 -11.15 0.80 -8.80
C GLN A 139 -11.91 0.45 -7.52
N PRO A 140 -11.48 -0.59 -6.79
CA PRO A 140 -12.18 -1.05 -5.60
C PRO A 140 -11.99 -0.06 -4.43
N THR A 141 -13.09 0.33 -3.78
CA THR A 141 -13.10 1.15 -2.56
C THR A 141 -13.52 0.32 -1.36
N MET A 142 -13.01 0.67 -0.18
CA MET A 142 -13.54 0.13 1.07
C MET A 142 -14.88 0.78 1.43
N SER A 143 -15.72 0.05 2.17
CA SER A 143 -17.05 0.47 2.60
C SER A 143 -16.98 1.64 3.58
N SER A 144 -15.99 1.61 4.48
CA SER A 144 -15.68 2.68 5.44
C SER A 144 -15.37 4.02 4.79
N TRP A 145 -14.97 4.04 3.52
CA TRP A 145 -14.68 5.27 2.78
C TRP A 145 -15.88 5.83 2.01
N SER A 146 -17.03 5.16 2.02
CA SER A 146 -18.21 5.52 1.20
C SER A 146 -18.76 6.92 1.47
N VAL A 147 -18.59 7.45 2.68
CA VAL A 147 -19.13 8.76 3.11
C VAL A 147 -18.18 9.93 2.88
N ALA A 148 -17.04 9.69 2.25
CA ALA A 148 -15.93 10.63 2.18
C ALA A 148 -15.38 10.82 0.77
N SER A 149 -14.86 12.02 0.51
CA SER A 149 -14.01 12.28 -0.66
C SER A 149 -12.63 11.66 -0.40
N LYS A 150 -12.13 10.84 -1.32
CA LYS A 150 -10.78 10.27 -1.24
C LYS A 150 -9.78 11.27 -1.79
N ARG A 151 -8.65 11.46 -1.13
CA ARG A 151 -7.68 12.53 -1.44
C ARG A 151 -6.26 12.01 -1.70
N GLY A 152 -6.07 10.70 -1.80
CA GLY A 152 -4.76 10.06 -1.96
C GLY A 152 -4.47 9.10 -0.80
N GLY A 153 -3.70 8.04 -1.06
CA GLY A 153 -3.23 7.10 -0.05
C GLY A 153 -1.72 7.19 0.22
N ASN A 154 -1.01 8.08 -0.49
CA ASN A 154 0.44 8.20 -0.36
C ASN A 154 0.81 9.05 0.86
N ILE A 155 1.07 8.39 1.99
CA ILE A 155 1.51 9.04 3.25
C ILE A 155 2.90 9.70 3.16
N LEU A 156 3.64 9.49 2.08
CA LEU A 156 4.92 10.14 1.81
C LEU A 156 4.75 11.52 1.17
N CYS A 157 3.52 11.90 0.85
CA CYS A 157 3.17 13.16 0.25
C CYS A 157 2.19 13.90 1.16
N ASP A 158 2.32 15.22 1.22
CA ASP A 158 1.32 16.04 1.89
C ASP A 158 0.05 16.14 1.03
N LEU A 159 -1.05 16.50 1.67
CA LEU A 159 -2.32 16.73 1.01
C LEU A 159 -2.37 18.09 0.33
N GLU A 160 -2.62 18.09 -0.98
CA GLU A 160 -2.99 19.32 -1.69
C GLU A 160 -4.46 19.68 -1.39
N THR A 161 -4.63 20.83 -0.73
CA THR A 161 -5.93 21.31 -0.22
C THR A 161 -6.78 22.02 -1.27
N THR A 162 -6.18 22.44 -2.39
CA THR A 162 -6.81 23.19 -3.49
C THR A 162 -7.67 22.33 -4.42
N ALA A 163 -7.59 21.00 -4.33
CA ALA A 163 -8.45 20.13 -5.13
C ALA A 163 -9.92 20.25 -4.67
N THR A 164 -10.75 20.76 -5.58
CA THR A 164 -12.19 20.95 -5.41
C THR A 164 -13.02 19.79 -5.95
N ILE A 165 -12.39 18.85 -6.68
CA ILE A 165 -13.07 17.69 -7.25
C ILE A 165 -13.22 16.64 -6.16
N VAL A 166 -14.47 16.24 -5.89
CA VAL A 166 -14.79 15.07 -5.08
C VAL A 166 -14.35 13.83 -5.86
N GLN A 167 -13.33 13.13 -5.36
CA GLN A 167 -12.91 11.85 -5.92
C GLN A 167 -13.62 10.72 -5.17
N ASP A 168 -14.51 10.00 -5.87
CA ASP A 168 -15.19 8.84 -5.30
C ASP A 168 -14.35 7.56 -5.39
N SER A 169 -13.37 7.53 -6.30
CA SER A 169 -12.39 6.44 -6.42
C SER A 169 -11.19 6.65 -5.49
N PRO A 170 -10.66 5.58 -4.87
CA PRO A 170 -9.47 5.69 -4.04
C PRO A 170 -8.28 6.27 -4.80
N GLY A 171 -7.53 7.16 -4.16
CA GLY A 171 -6.28 7.66 -4.74
C GLY A 171 -5.15 6.65 -4.55
N ILE A 172 -4.10 6.77 -5.38
CA ILE A 172 -2.93 5.89 -5.28
C ILE A 172 -2.32 5.89 -3.88
N SER A 173 -1.82 4.74 -3.45
CA SER A 173 -0.99 4.63 -2.25
C SER A 173 0.44 5.08 -2.53
N PHE A 174 1.33 4.98 -1.54
CA PHE A 174 2.77 5.13 -1.79
C PHE A 174 3.24 4.09 -2.82
N GLY A 175 4.35 4.37 -3.51
CA GLY A 175 4.91 3.45 -4.50
C GLY A 175 6.29 3.86 -4.95
N SER A 176 6.96 2.98 -5.69
CA SER A 176 8.34 3.14 -6.14
C SER A 176 8.56 4.37 -7.04
N THR A 177 7.51 4.82 -7.75
CA THR A 177 7.56 6.03 -8.59
C THR A 177 7.56 7.34 -7.79
N GLY A 178 7.24 7.30 -6.49
CA GLY A 178 7.20 8.47 -5.62
C GLY A 178 6.16 9.52 -6.05
N ALA A 179 5.11 9.12 -6.78
CA ALA A 179 4.14 10.06 -7.31
C ALA A 179 3.34 10.76 -6.19
N CYS A 180 3.47 12.08 -6.11
CA CYS A 180 2.75 12.97 -5.18
C CYS A 180 1.71 13.86 -5.89
N ARG A 181 1.06 13.34 -6.94
CA ARG A 181 0.12 14.13 -7.75
C ARG A 181 -1.33 13.84 -7.39
N ASN A 182 -2.12 14.90 -7.36
CA ASN A 182 -3.58 14.82 -7.24
C ASN A 182 -4.26 14.16 -8.44
N GLY A 183 -5.44 13.58 -8.19
CA GLY A 183 -6.27 12.95 -9.22
C GLY A 183 -5.73 11.62 -9.74
N LEU A 184 -4.66 11.10 -9.15
CA LEU A 184 -4.17 9.76 -9.42
C LEU A 184 -5.05 8.75 -8.69
N VAL A 185 -5.61 7.82 -9.45
CA VAL A 185 -6.57 6.82 -8.97
C VAL A 185 -5.86 5.48 -8.82
N GLU A 186 -6.12 4.77 -7.72
CA GLU A 186 -5.66 3.41 -7.53
C GLU A 186 -6.38 2.46 -8.51
N ILE A 187 -5.60 1.75 -9.31
CA ILE A 187 -6.10 0.80 -10.30
C ILE A 187 -5.59 -0.59 -9.93
N LEU A 188 -6.54 -1.50 -9.71
CA LEU A 188 -6.27 -2.92 -9.57
C LEU A 188 -6.49 -3.59 -10.93
N SER A 189 -5.39 -4.00 -11.57
CA SER A 189 -5.40 -4.67 -12.86
C SER A 189 -5.07 -6.15 -12.74
N GLY A 190 -5.52 -6.94 -13.72
CA GLY A 190 -5.25 -8.37 -13.74
C GLY A 190 -6.03 -9.07 -14.85
N ASP A 191 -6.23 -10.37 -14.70
CA ASP A 191 -7.01 -11.17 -15.63
C ASP A 191 -7.92 -12.18 -14.92
N MET A 192 -8.77 -12.86 -15.69
CA MET A 192 -9.69 -13.86 -15.15
C MET A 192 -8.98 -14.98 -14.36
N SER A 193 -7.69 -15.25 -14.56
CA SER A 193 -6.97 -16.26 -13.78
C SER A 193 -6.81 -15.84 -12.32
N SER A 194 -6.53 -14.56 -12.04
CA SER A 194 -6.42 -14.07 -10.66
C SER A 194 -7.78 -14.03 -9.95
N LEU A 195 -8.85 -13.70 -10.67
CA LEU A 195 -10.23 -13.78 -10.16
C LEU A 195 -10.65 -15.21 -9.84
N VAL A 196 -10.31 -16.18 -10.70
CA VAL A 196 -10.57 -17.60 -10.44
C VAL A 196 -9.80 -18.08 -9.21
N LYS A 197 -8.53 -17.69 -9.05
CA LYS A 197 -7.75 -18.01 -7.84
C LYS A 197 -8.37 -17.39 -6.58
N ALA A 198 -8.86 -16.15 -6.65
CA ALA A 198 -9.55 -15.51 -5.53
C ALA A 198 -10.89 -16.20 -5.20
N ALA A 199 -11.71 -16.51 -6.22
CA ALA A 199 -12.97 -17.21 -6.05
C ALA A 199 -12.81 -18.63 -5.49
N LEU A 200 -11.69 -19.29 -5.78
CA LEU A 200 -11.35 -20.61 -5.25
C LEU A 200 -11.11 -20.60 -3.74
N ILE A 201 -10.54 -19.52 -3.21
CA ILE A 201 -10.10 -19.45 -1.81
C ILE A 201 -11.11 -18.78 -0.89
N ILE A 202 -12.08 -18.04 -1.45
CA ILE A 202 -13.16 -17.39 -0.70
C ILE A 202 -14.32 -18.36 -0.51
N ASP A 203 -14.79 -18.48 0.72
CA ASP A 203 -15.90 -19.39 1.06
C ASP A 203 -17.23 -18.93 0.47
N ALA A 204 -17.67 -17.75 0.90
CA ALA A 204 -18.98 -17.19 0.58
C ALA A 204 -18.85 -15.79 -0.04
N MET A 205 -18.35 -15.71 -1.28
CA MET A 205 -18.25 -14.43 -1.99
C MET A 205 -19.65 -13.87 -2.32
N ASN A 206 -19.95 -12.68 -1.78
CA ASN A 206 -21.11 -11.89 -2.13
C ASN A 206 -20.81 -11.02 -3.36
N VAL A 207 -21.08 -11.57 -4.55
CA VAL A 207 -20.79 -10.91 -5.83
C VAL A 207 -21.45 -9.54 -5.93
N THR A 208 -22.71 -9.41 -5.49
CA THR A 208 -23.45 -8.15 -5.58
C THR A 208 -22.80 -7.05 -4.75
N ALA A 209 -22.52 -7.33 -3.47
CA ALA A 209 -21.93 -6.33 -2.58
C ALA A 209 -20.48 -6.00 -2.95
N ALA A 210 -19.66 -7.01 -3.29
CA ALA A 210 -18.30 -6.77 -3.76
C ALA A 210 -18.28 -5.88 -5.01
N SER A 211 -19.23 -6.07 -5.94
CA SER A 211 -19.29 -5.26 -7.17
C SER A 211 -19.71 -3.81 -6.91
N GLN A 212 -20.51 -3.55 -5.87
CA GLN A 212 -20.90 -2.19 -5.46
C GLN A 212 -19.73 -1.38 -4.90
N LEU A 213 -18.66 -2.07 -4.46
CA LEU A 213 -17.42 -1.45 -4.02
C LEU A 213 -16.49 -1.07 -5.18
N GLU A 214 -16.80 -1.40 -6.42
CA GLU A 214 -15.98 -1.07 -7.57
C GLU A 214 -16.49 0.20 -8.26
N LYS A 215 -15.61 1.16 -8.56
CA LYS A 215 -16.02 2.52 -8.99
C LYS A 215 -15.96 2.76 -10.51
N LEU A 216 -15.24 1.94 -11.27
CA LEU A 216 -15.08 2.12 -12.71
C LEU A 216 -16.22 1.48 -13.51
N SER A 217 -16.57 0.24 -13.23
CA SER A 217 -17.56 -0.56 -13.98
C SER A 217 -18.20 -1.69 -13.12
N PRO A 218 -19.05 -1.35 -12.13
CA PRO A 218 -19.66 -2.32 -11.21
C PRO A 218 -20.34 -3.52 -11.90
N SER A 219 -21.04 -3.29 -13.02
CA SER A 219 -21.79 -4.33 -13.73
C SER A 219 -20.89 -5.33 -14.45
N ILE A 220 -19.76 -4.87 -14.99
CA ILE A 220 -18.74 -5.72 -15.62
C ILE A 220 -18.05 -6.53 -14.52
N THR A 221 -17.67 -5.88 -13.42
CA THR A 221 -17.09 -6.54 -12.23
C THR A 221 -18.01 -7.64 -11.69
N ALA A 222 -19.32 -7.38 -11.57
CA ALA A 222 -20.29 -8.40 -11.15
C ALA A 222 -20.33 -9.60 -12.09
N THR A 223 -20.26 -9.36 -13.40
CA THR A 223 -20.21 -10.42 -14.40
C THR A 223 -18.95 -11.27 -14.25
N MET A 224 -17.78 -10.63 -14.11
CA MET A 224 -16.51 -11.34 -13.98
C MET A 224 -16.40 -12.14 -12.68
N LEU A 225 -16.82 -11.57 -11.55
CA LEU A 225 -16.86 -12.26 -10.26
C LEU A 225 -17.82 -13.46 -10.29
N SER A 226 -18.99 -13.30 -10.92
CA SER A 226 -19.95 -14.39 -11.11
C SER A 226 -19.37 -15.51 -11.98
N GLN A 227 -18.73 -15.17 -13.10
CA GLN A 227 -18.09 -16.13 -14.00
C GLN A 227 -16.96 -16.90 -13.30
N ALA A 228 -16.10 -16.22 -12.54
CA ALA A 228 -15.04 -16.85 -11.77
C ALA A 228 -15.60 -17.84 -10.73
N LYS A 229 -16.65 -17.44 -9.99
CA LYS A 229 -17.34 -18.31 -9.03
C LYS A 229 -17.95 -19.54 -9.69
N VAL A 230 -18.67 -19.36 -10.81
CA VAL A 230 -19.27 -20.47 -11.56
C VAL A 230 -18.20 -21.41 -12.12
N PHE A 231 -17.09 -20.87 -12.63
CA PHE A 231 -15.98 -21.66 -13.12
C PHE A 231 -15.40 -22.56 -12.03
N VAL A 232 -15.12 -22.00 -10.84
CA VAL A 232 -14.61 -22.76 -9.69
C VAL A 232 -15.57 -23.87 -9.27
N VAL A 233 -16.86 -23.55 -9.11
CA VAL A 233 -17.88 -24.53 -8.69
C VAL A 233 -18.00 -25.67 -9.70
N LYS A 234 -17.90 -25.38 -11.01
CA LYS A 234 -18.02 -26.38 -12.07
C LYS A 234 -16.77 -27.25 -12.20
N ASN A 235 -15.59 -26.65 -12.14
CA ASN A 235 -14.34 -27.30 -12.57
C ASN A 235 -13.42 -27.75 -11.42
N VAL A 236 -13.64 -27.29 -10.19
CA VAL A 236 -12.80 -27.65 -9.05
C VAL A 236 -13.56 -28.59 -8.11
N PRO A 237 -13.06 -29.81 -7.86
CA PRO A 237 -13.64 -30.74 -6.88
C PRO A 237 -13.79 -30.09 -5.48
N PRO A 238 -14.92 -30.32 -4.76
CA PRO A 238 -15.16 -29.70 -3.45
C PRO A 238 -14.04 -29.93 -2.42
N MET A 239 -13.42 -31.12 -2.46
CA MET A 239 -12.30 -31.45 -1.56
C MET A 239 -11.08 -30.55 -1.79
N GLN A 240 -10.78 -30.21 -3.06
CA GLN A 240 -9.68 -29.31 -3.41
C GLN A 240 -10.03 -27.86 -3.08
N GLN A 241 -11.30 -27.45 -3.24
CA GLN A 241 -11.77 -26.14 -2.78
C GLN A 241 -11.54 -25.98 -1.27
N GLU A 242 -11.94 -26.97 -0.46
CA GLU A 242 -11.76 -26.90 0.99
C GLU A 242 -10.28 -26.88 1.40
N GLN A 243 -9.42 -27.64 0.71
CA GLN A 243 -7.97 -27.57 0.94
C GLN A 243 -7.41 -26.16 0.69
N MET A 244 -7.83 -25.51 -0.40
CA MET A 244 -7.39 -24.15 -0.72
C MET A 244 -7.94 -23.12 0.28
N ARG A 245 -9.20 -23.26 0.70
CA ARG A 245 -9.81 -22.43 1.76
C ARG A 245 -9.10 -22.61 3.12
N GLY A 246 -8.61 -23.82 3.42
CA GLY A 246 -7.78 -24.07 4.61
C GLY A 246 -6.46 -23.29 4.59
N LEU A 247 -5.75 -23.29 3.45
CA LEU A 247 -4.55 -22.47 3.27
C LEU A 247 -4.86 -20.97 3.33
N ALA A 248 -6.00 -20.56 2.75
CA ALA A 248 -6.44 -19.18 2.74
C ALA A 248 -6.73 -18.66 4.16
N ARG A 249 -7.39 -19.45 5.01
CA ARG A 249 -7.60 -19.12 6.43
C ARG A 249 -6.28 -18.91 7.16
N ALA A 250 -5.29 -19.78 6.95
CA ALA A 250 -3.98 -19.64 7.58
C ALA A 250 -3.24 -18.36 7.12
N ALA A 251 -3.26 -18.07 5.82
CA ALA A 251 -2.67 -16.85 5.27
C ALA A 251 -3.40 -15.59 5.75
N LYS A 252 -4.74 -15.59 5.73
CA LYS A 252 -5.59 -14.49 6.19
C LYS A 252 -5.32 -14.14 7.65
N ASN A 253 -5.31 -15.13 8.53
CA ASN A 253 -5.02 -14.91 9.96
C ASN A 253 -3.61 -14.33 10.17
N HIS A 254 -2.61 -14.83 9.43
CA HIS A 254 -1.25 -14.29 9.55
C HIS A 254 -1.15 -12.84 9.05
N ILE A 255 -1.80 -12.51 7.93
CA ILE A 255 -1.85 -11.13 7.40
C ILE A 255 -2.61 -10.20 8.33
N LEU A 256 -3.73 -10.66 8.90
CA LEU A 256 -4.57 -9.89 9.82
C LEU A 256 -3.86 -9.62 11.15
N ASP A 257 -3.36 -10.68 11.81
CA ASP A 257 -2.95 -10.63 13.22
C ASP A 257 -1.45 -10.37 13.42
N VAL A 258 -0.60 -10.76 12.45
CA VAL A 258 0.86 -10.68 12.60
C VAL A 258 1.44 -9.56 11.75
N VAL A 259 1.13 -9.53 10.46
CA VAL A 259 1.66 -8.51 9.55
C VAL A 259 0.88 -7.19 9.68
N ASN A 260 -0.42 -7.30 9.93
CA ASN A 260 -1.37 -6.18 10.05
C ASN A 260 -1.37 -5.26 8.82
N VAL A 261 -1.45 -5.85 7.62
CA VAL A 261 -1.44 -5.09 6.35
C VAL A 261 -2.69 -4.22 6.24
N SER A 262 -2.50 -2.93 5.95
CA SER A 262 -3.58 -1.95 5.85
C SER A 262 -3.60 -1.25 4.49
N MET A 263 -4.81 -0.90 4.05
CA MET A 263 -5.00 0.16 3.05
C MET A 263 -5.02 1.51 3.77
N VAL A 264 -4.49 2.52 3.10
CA VAL A 264 -4.39 3.88 3.65
C VAL A 264 -5.01 4.86 2.68
N GLN A 265 -5.80 5.80 3.22
CA GLN A 265 -6.41 6.84 2.41
C GLN A 265 -6.65 8.09 3.26
N PHE A 266 -6.20 9.22 2.76
CA PHE A 266 -6.66 10.52 3.23
C PHE A 266 -8.10 10.74 2.76
N LEU A 267 -8.97 11.08 3.71
CA LEU A 267 -10.38 11.34 3.48
C LEU A 267 -10.69 12.79 3.83
N ALA A 268 -11.53 13.44 3.03
CA ALA A 268 -12.05 14.76 3.32
C ALA A 268 -13.55 14.72 3.62
N HIS A 269 -13.93 15.32 4.74
CA HIS A 269 -15.30 15.47 5.23
C HIS A 269 -15.68 16.97 5.37
N GLY A 270 -16.98 17.23 5.50
CA GLY A 270 -17.52 18.58 5.73
C GLY A 270 -17.76 19.37 4.45
N THR A 271 -18.42 20.53 4.57
CA THR A 271 -18.61 21.44 3.43
C THR A 271 -17.25 21.92 2.93
N ASN A 272 -17.05 21.87 1.60
CA ASN A 272 -15.80 22.25 0.94
C ASN A 272 -14.53 21.53 1.44
N ASN A 273 -14.62 20.27 1.90
CA ASN A 273 -13.45 19.50 2.35
C ASN A 273 -12.69 20.19 3.51
N SER A 274 -13.43 20.73 4.49
CA SER A 274 -12.91 21.51 5.60
C SER A 274 -12.25 20.68 6.72
N ALA A 275 -12.45 19.37 6.73
CA ALA A 275 -11.80 18.45 7.67
C ALA A 275 -11.16 17.27 6.94
N TYR A 276 -9.93 16.94 7.31
CA TYR A 276 -9.18 15.81 6.76
C TYR A 276 -8.93 14.76 7.85
N ILE A 277 -9.03 13.49 7.49
CA ILE A 277 -8.66 12.36 8.34
C ILE A 277 -7.79 11.39 7.55
N LEU A 278 -6.91 10.67 8.24
CA LEU A 278 -6.13 9.59 7.67
C LEU A 278 -6.80 8.27 8.05
N SER A 279 -7.46 7.63 7.07
CA SER A 279 -8.07 6.32 7.26
C SER A 279 -7.02 5.24 7.06
N VAL A 280 -6.88 4.39 8.09
CA VAL A 280 -6.06 3.19 8.07
C VAL A 280 -6.96 2.00 8.34
N VAL A 281 -7.09 1.09 7.38
CA VAL A 281 -8.01 -0.04 7.47
C VAL A 281 -7.28 -1.31 7.09
N ASN A 282 -7.22 -2.28 8.00
CA ASN A 282 -6.66 -3.59 7.73
C ASN A 282 -7.38 -4.24 6.54
N VAL A 283 -6.63 -4.84 5.60
CA VAL A 283 -7.17 -5.42 4.36
C VAL A 283 -8.20 -6.55 4.59
N PHE A 284 -8.16 -7.19 5.76
CA PHE A 284 -9.10 -8.24 6.18
C PHE A 284 -9.93 -7.85 7.41
N ASN A 285 -10.13 -6.55 7.65
CA ASN A 285 -11.03 -6.09 8.71
C ASN A 285 -12.42 -6.74 8.56
N PRO A 286 -13.00 -7.37 9.61
CA PRO A 286 -14.31 -8.01 9.53
C PRO A 286 -15.45 -7.08 9.09
N SER A 287 -15.33 -5.76 9.32
CA SER A 287 -16.29 -4.76 8.83
C SER A 287 -16.19 -4.50 7.32
N GLU A 288 -15.17 -5.03 6.65
CA GLU A 288 -14.90 -4.90 5.21
C GLU A 288 -15.03 -6.26 4.48
N ALA A 289 -15.91 -7.15 4.94
CA ALA A 289 -16.04 -8.51 4.41
C ALA A 289 -16.27 -8.56 2.89
N ASP A 290 -17.05 -7.63 2.33
CA ASP A 290 -17.33 -7.57 0.89
C ASP A 290 -16.13 -7.10 0.05
N PHE A 291 -15.11 -6.50 0.67
CA PHE A 291 -13.86 -6.09 0.03
C PHE A 291 -12.85 -7.25 -0.10
N GLU A 292 -13.10 -8.39 0.54
CA GLU A 292 -12.14 -9.50 0.67
C GLU A 292 -11.60 -10.00 -0.69
N VAL A 293 -12.41 -10.00 -1.75
CA VAL A 293 -11.94 -10.38 -3.08
C VAL A 293 -10.84 -9.46 -3.60
N TYR A 294 -10.98 -8.16 -3.37
CA TYR A 294 -9.95 -7.19 -3.77
C TYR A 294 -8.74 -7.32 -2.86
N ALA A 295 -8.91 -7.49 -1.55
CA ALA A 295 -7.79 -7.74 -0.64
C ALA A 295 -6.90 -8.91 -1.11
N TRP A 296 -7.51 -10.03 -1.54
CA TRP A 296 -6.75 -11.15 -2.10
C TRP A 296 -6.01 -10.79 -3.39
N LEU A 297 -6.64 -10.05 -4.30
CA LEU A 297 -5.99 -9.61 -5.54
C LEU A 297 -4.79 -8.67 -5.27
N PHE A 298 -4.92 -7.73 -4.34
CA PHE A 298 -3.81 -6.88 -3.89
C PHE A 298 -2.67 -7.72 -3.29
N LEU A 299 -2.98 -8.72 -2.46
CA LEU A 299 -1.98 -9.61 -1.88
C LEU A 299 -1.33 -10.53 -2.92
N PHE A 300 -2.05 -10.96 -3.95
CA PHE A 300 -1.48 -11.70 -5.07
C PHE A 300 -0.48 -10.84 -5.86
N GLN A 301 -0.80 -9.56 -6.09
CA GLN A 301 0.13 -8.62 -6.70
C GLN A 301 1.38 -8.37 -5.84
N TRP A 302 1.26 -8.47 -4.51
CA TRP A 302 2.43 -8.46 -3.63
C TRP A 302 3.29 -9.72 -3.81
N VAL A 303 2.68 -10.91 -3.92
CA VAL A 303 3.40 -12.16 -4.24
C VAL A 303 4.10 -12.07 -5.60
N GLU A 304 3.46 -11.44 -6.58
CA GLU A 304 3.97 -11.24 -7.94
C GLU A 304 5.04 -10.14 -8.03
N GLY A 305 5.29 -9.41 -6.92
CA GLY A 305 6.26 -8.31 -6.87
C GLY A 305 5.80 -7.03 -7.57
N LEU A 306 4.53 -6.93 -7.94
CA LEU A 306 3.92 -5.71 -8.48
C LEU A 306 3.63 -4.69 -7.38
N ARG A 307 3.35 -5.16 -6.16
CA ARG A 307 3.16 -4.30 -4.98
C ARG A 307 4.16 -4.64 -3.90
N GLU A 308 4.35 -3.69 -3.00
CA GLU A 308 5.20 -3.81 -1.82
C GLU A 308 4.37 -3.57 -0.57
N VAL A 309 4.74 -4.23 0.53
CA VAL A 309 4.22 -3.91 1.86
C VAL A 309 5.36 -3.29 2.64
N VAL A 310 5.12 -2.12 3.23
CA VAL A 310 6.09 -1.37 4.01
C VAL A 310 5.52 -1.09 5.38
N SER A 311 6.33 -1.32 6.41
CA SER A 311 6.05 -0.91 7.78
C SER A 311 6.75 0.40 8.08
N PHE A 312 5.96 1.41 8.44
CA PHE A 312 6.39 2.72 8.88
C PHE A 312 6.40 2.71 10.40
N GLU A 313 7.58 2.77 11.01
CA GLU A 313 7.79 2.70 12.45
C GLU A 313 8.30 4.05 12.93
N GLY A 314 7.46 4.80 13.61
CA GLY A 314 7.87 6.05 14.25
C GLY A 314 7.83 5.97 15.77
N ASP A 315 8.06 7.10 16.43
CA ASP A 315 8.14 7.17 17.89
C ASP A 315 6.78 6.96 18.57
N THR A 316 5.67 7.26 17.88
CA THR A 316 4.31 7.16 18.43
C THR A 316 3.71 5.78 18.21
N ASP A 317 3.70 5.30 16.97
CA ASP A 317 3.10 4.03 16.58
C ASP A 317 3.71 3.49 15.29
N LYS A 318 3.20 2.34 14.84
CA LYS A 318 3.58 1.66 13.61
C LYS A 318 2.39 1.49 12.67
N LEU A 319 2.64 1.72 11.38
CA LEU A 319 1.68 1.50 10.30
C LEU A 319 2.27 0.55 9.26
N THR A 320 1.65 -0.59 9.02
CA THR A 320 2.02 -1.47 7.89
C THR A 320 1.02 -1.28 6.76
N ALA A 321 1.49 -0.76 5.63
CA ALA A 321 0.64 -0.41 4.49
C ALA A 321 1.11 -1.08 3.19
N ILE A 322 0.16 -1.34 2.29
CA ILE A 322 0.43 -1.85 0.94
C ILE A 322 0.51 -0.71 -0.08
N SER A 323 1.43 -0.83 -1.04
CA SER A 323 1.71 0.17 -2.06
C SER A 323 0.70 0.16 -3.21
N THR A 324 0.76 1.21 -4.04
CA THR A 324 0.26 1.16 -5.41
C THR A 324 1.14 0.22 -6.25
N ALA A 325 0.64 -0.25 -7.40
CA ALA A 325 1.39 -1.14 -8.31
C ALA A 325 2.33 -0.36 -9.26
#